data_AF-W9UZP5-F1
#
_entry.id   AF-W9UZP5-F1
#
_cell.length_a   1.000
_cell.length_b   1.000
_cell.length_c   1.000
_cell.angle_alpha   90.00
_cell.angle_beta   90.00
_cell.angle_gamma   90.00
#
_symmetry.space_group_name_H-M   'P 1'
#
loop_
_entity.id
_entity.type
_entity.pdbx_description
1 polymer ?
#
loop_
_entity_poly.entity_id
_entity_poly.type
_entity_poly.pdbx_seq_one_letter_code
_entity_poly.pdbx_strand_id
1 'polypeptide(L)'
;MGSWLEPLQETFHLILSNPPYIDPQDPHLDKGDVRFEPRSALVADEKGLADIRWIIAQAPSYLVSGGWLVFEHGFDQAAEVRALFEAQGYQDVFTRQDISGHDRITGARTPH
;
A
#
# COMPACT_ATOMS: atom_id res chain seq x y z
N MET A 1 -12.84 13.54 -18.00
CA MET A 1 -11.83 13.37 -16.94
C MET A 1 -12.31 12.23 -16.08
N GLY A 2 -11.56 11.13 -16.03
CA GLY A 2 -11.88 9.96 -15.20
C GLY A 2 -10.81 9.81 -14.13
N SER A 3 -11.21 9.48 -12.92
CA SER A 3 -10.35 9.32 -11.75
C SER A 3 -10.09 7.84 -11.50
N TRP A 4 -8.82 7.43 -11.47
CA TRP A 4 -8.40 6.08 -11.08
C TRP A 4 -9.08 4.94 -11.85
N LEU A 5 -9.88 4.13 -11.15
CA LEU A 5 -10.45 2.85 -11.61
C LEU A 5 -11.83 3.00 -12.26
N GLU A 6 -12.33 4.23 -12.45
CA GLU A 6 -13.67 4.50 -13.02
C GLU A 6 -14.00 3.76 -14.34
N PRO A 7 -13.06 3.50 -15.27
CA PRO A 7 -13.38 2.77 -16.51
C PRO A 7 -13.21 1.24 -16.44
N LEU A 8 -12.77 0.67 -15.31
CA LEU A 8 -12.49 -0.77 -15.22
C LEU A 8 -13.69 -1.53 -14.64
N GLN A 9 -14.43 -2.23 -15.49
CA GLN A 9 -15.47 -3.20 -15.10
C GLN A 9 -14.90 -4.60 -14.81
N GLU A 10 -13.58 -4.72 -14.67
CA GLU A 10 -12.87 -5.98 -14.56
C GLU A 10 -12.33 -6.20 -13.15
N THR A 11 -12.26 -7.46 -12.75
CA THR A 11 -11.62 -7.89 -11.50
C THR A 11 -10.24 -8.43 -11.81
N PHE A 12 -9.28 -8.14 -10.93
CA PHE A 12 -7.88 -8.54 -11.08
C PHE A 12 -7.56 -9.73 -10.18
N HIS A 13 -6.58 -10.53 -10.60
CA HIS A 13 -6.02 -11.61 -9.76
C HIS A 13 -4.98 -11.08 -8.77
N LEU A 14 -4.33 -9.97 -9.10
CA LEU A 14 -3.29 -9.33 -8.31
C LEU A 14 -3.36 -7.82 -8.55
N ILE A 15 -3.37 -7.05 -7.45
CA ILE A 15 -3.08 -5.63 -7.42
C ILE A 15 -1.77 -5.46 -6.65
N LEU A 16 -0.78 -4.84 -7.29
CA LEU A 16 0.48 -4.42 -6.67
C LEU A 16 0.54 -2.90 -6.69
N SER A 17 0.82 -2.29 -5.55
CA SER A 17 0.91 -0.83 -5.43
C SER A 17 2.13 -0.41 -4.63
N ASN A 18 2.75 0.69 -5.02
CA ASN A 18 3.76 1.42 -4.24
C ASN A 18 3.21 2.82 -3.97
N PRO A 19 2.23 2.96 -3.05
CA PRO A 19 1.62 4.25 -2.75
C PRO A 19 2.60 5.15 -1.98
N PRO A 20 2.38 6.47 -1.97
CA PRO A 20 3.11 7.38 -1.09
C PRO A 20 3.06 6.88 0.36
N TYR A 21 4.20 6.79 1.01
CA TYR A 21 4.30 6.19 2.35
C TYR A 21 5.08 7.03 3.36
N ILE A 22 5.50 8.24 3.00
CA ILE A 22 6.28 9.12 3.88
C ILE A 22 5.32 10.03 4.67
N ASP A 23 5.58 10.20 5.97
CA ASP A 23 4.83 11.16 6.80
C ASP A 23 5.12 12.61 6.35
N PRO A 24 4.12 13.51 6.24
CA PRO A 24 4.33 14.90 5.88
C PRO A 24 5.35 15.66 6.75
N GLN A 25 5.57 15.19 7.98
CA GLN A 25 6.49 15.76 8.96
C GLN A 25 7.85 15.05 9.00
N ASP A 26 8.09 14.06 8.14
CA ASP A 26 9.33 13.30 8.15
C ASP A 26 10.53 14.20 7.72
N PRO A 27 11.58 14.32 8.56
CA PRO A 27 12.76 15.12 8.24
C PRO A 27 13.60 14.58 7.06
N HIS A 28 13.33 13.36 6.59
CA HIS A 28 13.96 12.78 5.41
C HIS A 28 13.40 13.32 4.10
N LEU A 29 12.22 13.98 4.09
CA LEU A 29 11.68 14.65 2.89
C LEU A 29 12.60 15.75 2.35
N ASP A 30 13.40 16.36 3.22
CA ASP A 30 14.34 17.41 2.86
C ASP A 30 15.77 16.87 2.60
N LYS A 31 15.96 15.54 2.53
CA LYS A 31 17.26 14.88 2.35
C LYS A 31 17.22 13.85 1.22
N GLY A 32 18.29 13.76 0.42
CA GLY A 32 18.43 12.73 -0.63
C GLY A 32 17.79 13.07 -1.98
N ASP A 33 17.58 12.03 -2.82
CA ASP A 33 17.06 12.14 -4.20
C ASP A 33 15.55 12.40 -4.29
N VAL A 34 14.81 12.09 -3.23
CA VAL A 34 13.34 12.32 -3.13
C VAL A 34 12.94 13.80 -3.19
N ARG A 35 13.87 14.74 -2.99
CA ARG A 35 13.60 16.18 -3.12
C ARG A 35 13.18 16.60 -4.54
N PHE A 36 13.49 15.80 -5.55
CA PHE A 36 13.14 16.08 -6.95
C PHE A 36 11.80 15.46 -7.37
N GLU A 37 11.19 14.63 -6.52
CA GLU A 37 9.88 14.03 -6.78
C GLU A 37 8.75 14.90 -6.21
N PRO A 38 7.57 14.97 -6.87
CA PRO A 38 6.45 15.76 -6.38
C PRO A 38 5.98 15.23 -5.01
N ARG A 39 5.77 16.13 -4.04
CA ARG A 39 5.40 15.76 -2.65
C ARG A 39 4.17 14.86 -2.59
N SER A 40 3.21 15.00 -3.50
CA SER A 40 2.02 14.15 -3.60
C SER A 40 2.31 12.69 -3.97
N ALA A 41 3.48 12.39 -4.54
CA ALA A 41 3.92 11.02 -4.83
C ALA A 41 4.70 10.38 -3.67
N LEU A 42 5.07 11.19 -2.67
CA LEU A 42 5.93 10.77 -1.56
C LEU A 42 5.19 10.73 -0.24
N VAL A 43 4.29 11.69 -0.03
CA VAL A 43 3.68 11.97 1.26
C VAL A 43 2.25 11.43 1.33
N ALA A 44 1.94 10.70 2.40
CA ALA A 44 0.58 10.35 2.78
C ALA A 44 0.33 10.69 4.26
N ASP A 45 -0.89 11.14 4.56
CA ASP A 45 -1.31 11.41 5.94
C ASP A 45 -1.33 10.12 6.79
N GLU A 46 -1.65 10.25 8.09
CA GLU A 46 -1.66 9.13 9.04
C GLU A 46 -0.33 8.35 9.12
N LYS A 47 0.80 9.07 9.17
CA LYS A 47 2.15 8.47 9.15
C LYS A 47 2.44 7.68 7.88
N GLY A 48 1.98 8.17 6.73
CA GLY A 48 2.20 7.52 5.45
C GLY A 48 1.23 6.35 5.15
N LEU A 49 0.19 6.15 5.96
CA LEU A 49 -0.72 5.00 5.83
C LEU A 49 -2.08 5.34 5.23
N ALA A 50 -2.41 6.62 5.03
CA ALA A 50 -3.74 7.03 4.56
C ALA A 50 -4.12 6.36 3.24
N ASP A 51 -3.22 6.37 2.26
CA ASP A 51 -3.46 5.76 0.95
C ASP A 51 -3.53 4.24 1.04
N ILE A 52 -2.63 3.61 1.80
CA ILE A 52 -2.64 2.14 2.01
C ILE A 52 -3.98 1.71 2.64
N ARG A 53 -4.43 2.40 3.69
CA ARG A 53 -5.72 2.14 4.35
C ARG A 53 -6.86 2.25 3.35
N TRP A 54 -6.88 3.32 2.55
CA TRP A 54 -7.93 3.55 1.57
C TRP A 54 -7.95 2.44 0.50
N ILE A 55 -6.79 2.05 -0.03
CA ILE A 55 -6.68 0.98 -1.04
C ILE A 55 -7.14 -0.36 -0.45
N ILE A 56 -6.70 -0.74 0.77
CA ILE A 56 -7.14 -1.99 1.42
C ILE A 56 -8.67 -2.03 1.55
N ALA A 57 -9.31 -0.90 1.87
CA ALA A 57 -10.77 -0.85 2.01
C ALA A 57 -11.52 -1.00 0.67
N GLN A 58 -10.95 -0.53 -0.44
CA GLN A 58 -11.60 -0.53 -1.76
C GLN A 58 -11.27 -1.76 -2.61
N ALA A 59 -10.09 -2.34 -2.45
CA ALA A 59 -9.58 -3.41 -3.28
C ALA A 59 -10.45 -4.67 -3.39
N PRO A 60 -11.27 -5.09 -2.39
CA PRO A 60 -12.16 -6.24 -2.54
C PRO A 60 -13.14 -6.10 -3.72
N SER A 61 -13.56 -4.88 -4.06
CA SER A 61 -14.45 -4.62 -5.20
C SER A 61 -13.76 -4.77 -6.57
N TYR A 62 -12.43 -4.80 -6.59
CA TYR A 62 -11.61 -4.85 -7.79
C TYR A 62 -10.78 -6.14 -7.91
N LEU A 63 -10.85 -7.03 -6.92
CA LEU A 63 -10.13 -8.30 -6.92
C LEU A 63 -11.12 -9.47 -7.06
N VAL A 64 -10.70 -10.52 -7.76
CA VAL A 64 -11.40 -11.79 -7.74
C VAL A 64 -11.38 -12.39 -6.32
N SER A 65 -12.30 -13.30 -6.01
CA SER A 65 -12.24 -14.09 -4.76
C SER A 65 -10.90 -14.81 -4.66
N GLY A 66 -10.20 -14.61 -3.53
CA GLY A 66 -8.85 -15.12 -3.32
C GLY A 66 -7.75 -14.45 -4.15
N GLY A 67 -8.02 -13.30 -4.77
CA GLY A 67 -7.03 -12.45 -5.43
C GLY A 67 -6.11 -11.76 -4.44
N TRP A 68 -4.96 -11.28 -4.90
CA TRP A 68 -3.91 -10.70 -4.05
C TRP A 68 -3.89 -9.18 -4.07
N LEU A 69 -3.69 -8.57 -2.90
CA LEU A 69 -3.28 -7.18 -2.76
C LEU A 69 -1.91 -7.13 -2.10
N VAL A 70 -0.97 -6.42 -2.73
CA VAL A 70 0.42 -6.32 -2.27
C VAL A 70 0.87 -4.87 -2.32
N PHE A 71 1.54 -4.43 -1.26
CA PHE A 71 2.11 -3.10 -1.14
C PHE A 71 3.61 -3.15 -0.98
N GLU A 72 4.29 -2.20 -1.62
CA GLU A 72 5.55 -1.66 -1.13
C GLU A 72 5.28 -0.54 -0.12
N HIS A 73 6.02 -0.49 0.98
CA HIS A 73 5.83 0.48 2.06
C HIS A 73 7.16 0.86 2.75
N GLY A 74 7.14 1.82 3.68
CA GLY A 74 8.27 2.21 4.52
C GLY A 74 8.76 1.08 5.44
N PHE A 75 10.04 1.09 5.82
CA PHE A 75 10.69 -0.02 6.53
C PHE A 75 10.09 -0.32 7.92
N ASP A 76 9.36 0.63 8.50
CA ASP A 76 8.76 0.57 9.83
C ASP A 76 7.23 0.37 9.81
N GLN A 77 6.61 0.32 8.63
CA GLN A 77 5.15 0.27 8.48
C GLN A 77 4.57 -1.14 8.39
N ALA A 78 5.41 -2.18 8.35
CA ALA A 78 4.97 -3.56 8.10
C ALA A 78 3.89 -4.01 9.08
N ALA A 79 4.08 -3.76 10.38
CA ALA A 79 3.16 -4.21 11.42
C ALA A 79 1.76 -3.56 11.25
N GLU A 80 1.73 -2.26 10.98
CA GLU A 80 0.51 -1.50 10.76
C GLU A 80 -0.22 -1.95 9.48
N VAL A 81 0.50 -2.15 8.37
CA VAL A 81 -0.10 -2.64 7.12
C VAL A 81 -0.71 -4.03 7.32
N ARG A 82 -0.04 -4.92 8.06
CA ARG A 82 -0.59 -6.24 8.43
C ARG A 82 -1.87 -6.11 9.25
N ALA A 83 -1.87 -5.23 10.26
CA ALA A 83 -3.03 -5.00 11.10
C ALA A 83 -4.23 -4.45 10.29
N LEU A 84 -3.98 -3.60 9.29
CA LEU A 84 -5.03 -3.10 8.39
C LEU A 84 -5.64 -4.23 7.54
N PHE A 85 -4.82 -5.13 7.02
CA PHE A 85 -5.29 -6.32 6.30
C PHE A 85 -6.15 -7.21 7.20
N GLU A 86 -5.66 -7.54 8.39
CA GLU A 86 -6.37 -8.39 9.36
C GLU A 86 -7.71 -7.76 9.78
N ALA A 87 -7.73 -6.45 10.04
CA ALA A 87 -8.94 -5.73 10.40
C ALA A 87 -10.00 -5.73 9.29
N GLN A 88 -9.59 -5.83 8.03
CA GLN A 88 -10.47 -5.92 6.86
C GLN A 88 -10.79 -7.37 6.45
N GLY A 89 -10.36 -8.35 7.24
CA GLY A 89 -10.67 -9.76 6.99
C GLY A 89 -9.91 -10.39 5.82
N TYR A 90 -8.81 -9.78 5.37
CA TYR A 90 -7.92 -10.39 4.40
C TYR A 90 -7.23 -11.64 5.01
N GLN A 91 -6.89 -12.58 4.15
CA GLN A 91 -6.30 -13.87 4.51
C GLN A 91 -4.85 -13.96 4.04
N ASP A 92 -4.09 -14.96 4.50
CA ASP A 92 -2.72 -15.22 4.06
C ASP A 92 -1.77 -14.01 4.14
N VAL A 93 -1.88 -13.20 5.20
CA VAL A 93 -1.11 -11.96 5.40
C VAL A 93 0.39 -12.27 5.58
N PHE A 94 1.22 -11.77 4.68
CA PHE A 94 2.67 -11.98 4.68
C PHE A 94 3.45 -10.66 4.57
N THR A 95 4.71 -10.69 5.02
CA THR A 95 5.68 -9.62 4.83
C THR A 95 6.98 -10.22 4.26
N ARG A 96 7.68 -9.45 3.42
CA ARG A 96 8.97 -9.80 2.83
C ARG A 96 9.95 -8.64 2.97
N GLN A 97 11.20 -9.01 3.18
CA GLN A 97 12.33 -8.09 3.27
C GLN A 97 12.94 -7.82 1.90
N ASP A 98 13.50 -6.62 1.73
CA ASP A 98 14.39 -6.32 0.63
C ASP A 98 15.79 -6.94 0.83
N ILE A 99 16.69 -6.72 -0.12
CA ILE A 99 18.07 -7.22 -0.07
C ILE A 99 18.90 -6.63 1.08
N SER A 100 18.45 -5.53 1.68
CA SER A 100 19.10 -4.87 2.81
C SER A 100 18.55 -5.38 4.15
N GLY A 101 17.57 -6.29 4.14
CA GLY A 101 16.96 -6.85 5.33
C GLY A 101 15.85 -5.99 5.94
N HIS A 102 15.37 -4.97 5.23
CA HIS A 102 14.26 -4.14 5.70
C HIS A 102 12.93 -4.70 5.20
N ASP A 103 11.92 -4.75 6.07
CA ASP A 103 10.56 -5.12 5.69
C ASP A 103 10.04 -4.09 4.68
N ARG A 104 9.80 -4.53 3.45
CA ARG A 104 9.51 -3.61 2.34
C ARG A 104 8.21 -3.93 1.63
N ILE A 105 7.81 -5.20 1.65
CA ILE A 105 6.63 -5.69 0.95
C ILE A 105 5.69 -6.38 1.93
N THR A 106 4.43 -5.96 1.97
CA THR A 106 3.37 -6.65 2.73
C THR A 106 2.18 -6.91 1.82
N GLY A 107 1.61 -8.11 1.88
CA GLY A 107 0.46 -8.47 1.06
C GLY A 107 -0.44 -9.51 1.70
N ALA A 108 -1.64 -9.63 1.16
CA ALA A 108 -2.67 -10.55 1.64
C ALA A 108 -3.68 -10.89 0.52
N ARG A 109 -4.49 -11.92 0.74
CA ARG A 109 -5.56 -12.34 -0.18
C ARG A 109 -6.91 -11.82 0.25
N THR A 110 -7.74 -11.46 -0.72
CA THR A 110 -9.14 -11.17 -0.46
C THR A 110 -9.83 -12.41 0.14
N PRO A 111 -10.77 -12.21 1.08
CA PRO A 111 -11.57 -13.31 1.60
C PRO A 111 -12.36 -13.98 0.46
N HIS A 112 -12.69 -15.26 0.69
CA HIS A 112 -13.38 -16.10 -0.27
C HIS A 112 -14.86 -15.74 -0.46
#